data_AF-A0A329XKS9-F1
#
_entry.id   AF-A0A329XKS9-F1
#
_cell.length_a   1.000
_cell.length_b   1.000
_cell.length_c   1.000
_cell.angle_alpha   90.00
_cell.angle_beta   90.00
_cell.angle_gamma   90.00
#
_symmetry.space_group_name_H-M   'P 1'
#
loop_
_entity.id
_entity.type
_entity.pdbx_description
1 polymer ?
#
loop_
_entity_poly.entity_id
_entity_poly.type
_entity_poly.pdbx_seq_one_letter_code
_entity_poly.pdbx_strand_id
1 'polypeptide(L)'
;MPQQHPPRSHAIHARVRSYSRAGGRLTDSQARALERYGDRYVIDVPRADAIRTVDPAFRLDPAAAFGHVGQLRPLIVEVGSGAGEVILAHAAAHPGVDYLAVEAWETAIAKLVAGAAKAGLRNLRVVPADAAQLLATALPVGCASEVWVFFPDPWRKPRHRKRRLVTAAFADSVARVLRPGGVWRLATDWADYAWQMRDVLEAASALPEGLEADCTGPYFRFPDAGARPDLGADTAEEGSLGNGFDPGSPAGVRGGWSPRYPGRVLTRFEEKGIRAGRTIRDLTAVRTGEMWVPLRREAVAL
;
A
#
# COMPACT_ATOMS: atom_id res chain seq x y z
N MET A 1 -12.32 -20.64 -5.75
CA MET A 1 -11.03 -21.24 -5.32
C MET A 1 -10.97 -21.35 -3.80
N PRO A 2 -10.79 -22.54 -3.23
CA PRO A 2 -10.59 -22.71 -1.78
C PRO A 2 -9.26 -22.11 -1.34
N GLN A 3 -9.16 -21.64 -0.08
CA GLN A 3 -7.88 -21.21 0.48
C GLN A 3 -6.87 -22.35 0.43
N GLN A 4 -5.67 -22.08 -0.09
CA GLN A 4 -4.57 -23.05 -0.07
C GLN A 4 -3.95 -23.09 1.32
N HIS A 5 -4.04 -24.25 1.97
CA HIS A 5 -3.42 -24.52 3.26
C HIS A 5 -2.16 -25.38 3.04
N PRO A 6 -0.95 -24.82 3.11
CA PRO A 6 0.26 -25.64 3.11
C PRO A 6 0.33 -26.49 4.39
N PRO A 7 1.05 -27.62 4.37
CA PRO A 7 1.28 -28.42 5.56
C PRO A 7 1.92 -27.55 6.66
N ARG A 8 1.38 -27.65 7.89
CA ARG A 8 1.88 -26.85 9.01
C ARG A 8 3.33 -27.23 9.33
N SER A 9 4.26 -26.30 9.12
CA SER A 9 5.63 -26.47 9.60
C SER A 9 5.70 -26.11 11.09
N HIS A 10 6.17 -27.04 11.90
CA HIS A 10 6.52 -26.80 13.32
C HIS A 10 7.84 -26.02 13.47
N ALA A 11 8.60 -25.84 12.39
CA ALA A 11 9.92 -25.19 12.41
C ALA A 11 9.85 -23.67 12.50
N ILE A 12 8.68 -23.05 12.33
CA ILE A 12 8.54 -21.59 12.21
C ILE A 12 7.82 -21.05 13.44
N HIS A 13 8.61 -20.43 14.33
CA HIS A 13 8.11 -19.62 15.44
C HIS A 13 7.18 -18.50 14.96
N ALA A 14 6.35 -17.98 15.87
CA ALA A 14 5.33 -16.97 15.59
C ALA A 14 5.88 -15.75 14.81
N ARG A 15 5.73 -15.76 13.48
CA ARG A 15 6.10 -14.65 12.60
C ARG A 15 5.29 -13.40 12.95
N VAL A 16 5.96 -12.26 12.99
CA VAL A 16 5.30 -10.95 13.12
C VAL A 16 4.62 -10.65 11.78
N ARG A 17 3.29 -10.51 11.81
CA ARG A 17 2.46 -10.21 10.64
C ARG A 17 1.95 -8.79 10.75
N SER A 18 1.87 -8.10 9.63
CA SER A 18 1.32 -6.75 9.58
C SER A 18 -0.20 -6.70 9.57
N TYR A 19 -0.83 -7.83 9.24
CA TYR A 19 -2.27 -8.05 9.27
C TYR A 19 -2.63 -8.96 10.46
N SER A 20 -3.82 -8.75 11.04
CA SER A 20 -4.38 -9.68 12.01
C SER A 20 -4.69 -11.04 11.35
N ARG A 21 -5.10 -12.04 12.13
CA ARG A 21 -5.43 -13.37 11.58
C ARG A 21 -6.43 -13.23 10.43
N ALA A 22 -5.96 -13.45 9.20
CA ALA A 22 -6.77 -13.56 8.01
C ALA A 22 -7.79 -14.67 8.22
N GLY A 23 -9.04 -14.31 8.47
CA GLY A 23 -10.06 -15.26 8.84
C GLY A 23 -11.44 -14.63 8.91
N GLY A 24 -12.44 -15.45 8.63
CA GLY A 24 -13.84 -15.09 8.63
C GLY A 24 -14.60 -16.09 7.76
N ARG A 25 -15.70 -16.64 8.28
CA ARG A 25 -16.55 -17.53 7.48
C ARG A 25 -17.18 -16.69 6.37
N LEU A 26 -16.98 -17.11 5.12
CA LEU A 26 -17.65 -16.50 3.99
C LEU A 26 -19.16 -16.67 4.14
N THR A 27 -19.92 -15.63 3.79
CA THR A 27 -21.34 -15.79 3.51
C THR A 27 -21.53 -16.55 2.20
N ASP A 28 -22.69 -17.17 1.98
CA ASP A 28 -22.94 -17.92 0.75
C ASP A 28 -22.81 -17.03 -0.50
N SER A 29 -23.22 -15.75 -0.40
CA SER A 29 -23.04 -14.77 -1.47
C SER A 29 -21.58 -14.48 -1.78
N GLN A 30 -20.72 -14.42 -0.77
CA GLN A 30 -19.27 -14.24 -0.94
C GLN A 30 -18.62 -15.48 -1.54
N ALA A 31 -18.99 -16.67 -1.07
CA ALA A 31 -18.50 -17.93 -1.62
C ALA A 31 -18.87 -18.06 -3.10
N ARG A 32 -20.15 -17.82 -3.46
CA ARG A 32 -20.62 -17.83 -4.85
C ARG A 32 -19.92 -16.80 -5.73
N ALA A 33 -19.60 -15.61 -5.20
CA ALA A 33 -18.86 -14.61 -5.95
C ALA A 33 -17.43 -15.07 -6.27
N LEU A 34 -16.74 -15.69 -5.31
CA LEU A 34 -15.40 -16.24 -5.52
C LEU A 34 -15.40 -17.47 -6.43
N GLU A 35 -16.43 -18.31 -6.36
CA GLU A 35 -16.61 -19.44 -7.27
C GLU A 35 -16.83 -18.94 -8.70
N ARG A 36 -17.74 -17.98 -8.90
CA ARG A 36 -18.11 -17.51 -10.23
C ARG A 36 -17.07 -16.62 -10.91
N TYR A 37 -16.35 -15.82 -10.15
CA TYR A 37 -15.48 -14.77 -10.69
C TYR A 37 -14.02 -14.91 -10.26
N GLY A 38 -13.69 -15.88 -9.40
CA GLY A 38 -12.34 -16.08 -8.88
C GLY A 38 -11.30 -16.21 -9.98
N ASP A 39 -11.54 -17.08 -10.97
CA ASP A 39 -10.58 -17.37 -12.04
C ASP A 39 -10.20 -16.12 -12.87
N ARG A 40 -11.09 -15.13 -12.92
CA ARG A 40 -10.85 -13.87 -13.65
C ARG A 40 -10.07 -12.85 -12.83
N TYR A 41 -10.34 -12.76 -11.53
CA TYR A 41 -9.85 -11.67 -10.72
C TYR A 41 -8.74 -12.07 -9.77
N VAL A 42 -8.74 -13.31 -9.26
CA VAL A 42 -7.82 -13.76 -8.23
C VAL A 42 -6.63 -14.44 -8.87
N ILE A 43 -5.43 -13.91 -8.61
CA ILE A 43 -4.17 -14.54 -8.98
C ILE A 43 -3.88 -15.64 -7.98
N ASP A 44 -3.59 -16.85 -8.48
CA ASP A 44 -3.11 -17.93 -7.63
C ASP A 44 -1.66 -17.67 -7.22
N VAL A 45 -1.38 -17.82 -5.92
CA VAL A 45 -0.07 -17.52 -5.33
C VAL A 45 0.39 -18.75 -4.56
N PRO A 46 1.45 -19.44 -5.02
CA PRO A 46 2.06 -20.52 -4.27
C PRO A 46 2.46 -20.08 -2.86
N ARG A 47 2.14 -20.91 -1.87
CA ARG A 47 2.35 -20.63 -0.44
C ARG A 47 3.64 -21.30 0.02
N ALA A 48 4.43 -20.59 0.82
CA ALA A 48 5.58 -21.18 1.49
C ALA A 48 5.11 -22.09 2.64
N ASP A 49 4.55 -21.48 3.69
CA ASP A 49 4.32 -22.14 4.98
C ASP A 49 2.99 -21.74 5.65
N ALA A 50 2.29 -20.72 5.13
CA ALA A 50 0.94 -20.35 5.56
C ALA A 50 0.06 -19.76 4.45
N ILE A 51 -1.26 -19.70 4.70
CA ILE A 51 -2.34 -19.30 3.77
C ILE A 51 -2.09 -18.00 2.99
N ARG A 52 -1.36 -17.03 3.56
CA ARG A 52 -1.06 -15.75 2.93
C ARG A 52 0.42 -15.52 2.67
N THR A 53 1.27 -16.47 3.02
CA THR A 53 2.69 -16.39 2.66
C THR A 53 2.85 -16.56 1.16
N VAL A 54 3.99 -16.11 0.67
CA VAL A 54 4.37 -16.20 -0.74
C VAL A 54 5.60 -17.10 -0.79
N ASP A 55 5.57 -18.12 -1.65
CA ASP A 55 6.75 -18.90 -1.96
C ASP A 55 7.89 -17.96 -2.44
N PRO A 56 9.08 -17.97 -1.82
CA PRO A 56 10.20 -17.12 -2.22
C PRO A 56 10.66 -17.31 -3.68
N ALA A 57 10.38 -18.46 -4.30
CA ALA A 57 10.67 -18.73 -5.70
C ALA A 57 9.60 -18.20 -6.66
N PHE A 58 8.40 -17.86 -6.17
CA PHE A 58 7.32 -17.35 -7.01
C PHE A 58 7.68 -15.98 -7.59
N ARG A 59 7.42 -15.81 -8.89
CA ARG A 59 7.54 -14.54 -9.61
C ARG A 59 6.21 -14.28 -10.31
N LEU A 60 5.69 -13.06 -10.16
CA LEU A 60 4.47 -12.61 -10.81
C LEU A 60 4.85 -11.71 -11.98
N ASP A 61 4.42 -12.05 -13.19
CA ASP A 61 4.44 -11.14 -14.33
C ASP A 61 3.08 -10.44 -14.44
N PRO A 62 2.99 -9.12 -14.16
CA PRO A 62 1.75 -8.38 -14.29
C PRO A 62 1.18 -8.43 -15.71
N ALA A 63 2.00 -8.28 -16.75
CA ALA A 63 1.52 -8.24 -18.13
C ALA A 63 0.88 -9.57 -18.54
N ALA A 64 1.46 -10.69 -18.11
CA ALA A 64 0.85 -12.01 -18.25
C ALA A 64 -0.46 -12.13 -17.46
N ALA A 65 -0.49 -11.67 -16.20
CA ALA A 65 -1.69 -11.74 -15.36
C ALA A 65 -2.88 -10.94 -15.93
N PHE A 66 -2.60 -9.82 -16.60
CA PHE A 66 -3.61 -9.00 -17.28
C PHE A 66 -3.88 -9.43 -18.73
N GLY A 67 -3.10 -10.36 -19.28
CA GLY A 67 -3.31 -10.93 -20.63
C GLY A 67 -2.84 -10.03 -21.77
N HIS A 68 -1.81 -9.21 -21.55
CA HIS A 68 -1.31 -8.24 -22.54
C HIS A 68 0.24 -8.20 -22.63
N VAL A 69 0.90 -9.35 -22.45
CA VAL A 69 2.37 -9.49 -22.54
C VAL A 69 2.95 -8.67 -23.70
N GLY A 70 3.94 -7.83 -23.38
CA GLY A 70 4.58 -6.91 -24.33
C GLY A 70 3.95 -5.53 -24.42
N GLN A 71 2.82 -5.26 -23.75
CA GLN A 71 2.21 -3.93 -23.67
C GLN A 71 2.59 -3.21 -22.37
N LEU A 72 3.10 -1.99 -22.50
CA LEU A 72 3.40 -1.13 -21.35
C LEU A 72 2.13 -0.42 -20.89
N ARG A 73 1.58 -0.86 -19.76
CA ARG A 73 0.46 -0.21 -19.06
C ARG A 73 0.90 0.21 -17.66
N PRO A 74 0.55 1.43 -17.19
CA PRO A 74 0.83 1.82 -15.81
C PRO A 74 0.18 0.84 -14.85
N LEU A 75 0.96 0.33 -13.89
CA LEU A 75 0.46 -0.53 -12.83
C LEU A 75 0.34 0.26 -11.51
N ILE A 76 -0.82 0.17 -10.87
CA ILE A 76 -1.05 0.70 -9.53
C ILE A 76 -1.27 -0.48 -8.59
N VAL A 77 -0.51 -0.53 -7.49
CA VAL A 77 -0.63 -1.58 -6.47
C VAL A 77 -1.26 -0.99 -5.22
N GLU A 78 -2.43 -1.49 -4.80
CA GLU A 78 -3.03 -1.12 -3.51
C GLU A 78 -2.77 -2.23 -2.48
N VAL A 79 -2.03 -1.91 -1.43
CA VAL A 79 -1.73 -2.82 -0.33
C VAL A 79 -2.77 -2.66 0.78
N GLY A 80 -3.40 -3.78 1.15
CA GLY A 80 -4.50 -3.80 2.11
C GLY A 80 -5.76 -3.14 1.54
N SER A 81 -6.12 -3.47 0.29
CA SER A 81 -7.24 -2.86 -0.43
C SER A 81 -8.60 -3.01 0.26
N GLY A 82 -8.72 -3.92 1.23
CA GLY A 82 -9.97 -4.23 1.90
C GLY A 82 -11.03 -4.68 0.90
N ALA A 83 -12.22 -4.08 0.96
CA ALA A 83 -13.29 -4.35 0.01
C ALA A 83 -13.14 -3.59 -1.33
N GLY A 84 -12.08 -2.78 -1.48
CA GLY A 84 -11.72 -2.14 -2.74
C GLY A 84 -12.37 -0.79 -3.05
N GLU A 85 -12.81 -0.04 -2.05
CA GLU A 85 -13.54 1.23 -2.27
C GLU A 85 -12.77 2.19 -3.19
N VAL A 86 -11.46 2.33 -2.98
CA VAL A 86 -10.60 3.22 -3.80
C VAL A 86 -10.25 2.56 -5.13
N ILE A 87 -9.69 1.35 -5.12
CA ILE A 87 -9.19 0.72 -6.35
C ILE A 87 -10.30 0.40 -7.36
N LEU A 88 -11.51 0.05 -6.91
CA LEU A 88 -12.65 -0.18 -7.81
C LEU A 88 -13.08 1.11 -8.51
N ALA A 89 -13.20 2.21 -7.75
CA ALA A 89 -13.58 3.50 -8.30
C ALA A 89 -12.53 4.01 -9.30
N HIS A 90 -11.25 3.90 -8.93
CA HIS A 90 -10.17 4.38 -9.77
C HIS A 90 -9.96 3.50 -11.02
N ALA A 91 -10.12 2.17 -10.91
CA ALA A 91 -10.05 1.26 -12.04
C ALA A 91 -11.17 1.47 -13.05
N ALA A 92 -12.40 1.76 -12.58
CA ALA A 92 -13.52 2.10 -13.44
C ALA A 92 -13.29 3.40 -14.22
N ALA A 93 -12.70 4.41 -13.59
CA ALA A 93 -12.42 5.70 -14.22
C ALA A 93 -11.23 5.69 -15.18
N HIS A 94 -10.32 4.72 -15.08
CA HIS A 94 -9.06 4.70 -15.84
C HIS A 94 -8.81 3.32 -16.49
N PRO A 95 -9.53 2.95 -17.56
CA PRO A 95 -9.42 1.63 -18.20
C PRO A 95 -8.05 1.34 -18.83
N GLY A 96 -7.22 2.38 -19.06
CA GLY A 96 -5.86 2.27 -19.58
C GLY A 96 -4.78 2.00 -18.52
N VAL A 97 -5.16 1.91 -17.25
CA VAL A 97 -4.27 1.63 -16.12
C VAL A 97 -4.62 0.27 -15.54
N ASP A 98 -3.63 -0.51 -15.13
CA ASP A 98 -3.82 -1.79 -14.45
C ASP A 98 -3.70 -1.64 -12.95
N TYR A 99 -4.46 -2.47 -12.23
CA TYR A 99 -4.62 -2.39 -10.79
C TYR A 99 -4.40 -3.75 -10.16
N LEU A 100 -3.48 -3.81 -9.20
CA LEU A 100 -3.19 -4.98 -8.40
C LEU A 100 -3.59 -4.72 -6.95
N ALA A 101 -4.71 -5.30 -6.54
CA ALA A 101 -5.15 -5.28 -5.14
C ALA A 101 -4.47 -6.40 -4.36
N VAL A 102 -3.70 -6.06 -3.32
CA VAL A 102 -3.05 -7.05 -2.44
C VAL A 102 -3.80 -7.07 -1.11
N GLU A 103 -4.44 -8.19 -0.79
CA GLU A 103 -5.30 -8.30 0.40
C GLU A 103 -5.12 -9.65 1.11
N ALA A 104 -5.16 -9.64 2.44
CA ALA A 104 -5.02 -10.84 3.27
C ALA A 104 -6.37 -11.41 3.73
N TRP A 105 -7.43 -10.62 3.84
CA TRP A 105 -8.72 -11.03 4.38
C TRP A 105 -9.64 -11.60 3.31
N GLU A 106 -10.02 -12.88 3.45
CA GLU A 106 -10.82 -13.56 2.43
C GLU A 106 -12.21 -12.95 2.23
N THR A 107 -12.86 -12.52 3.31
CA THR A 107 -14.16 -11.85 3.24
C THR A 107 -14.07 -10.50 2.51
N ALA A 108 -12.92 -9.82 2.59
CA ALA A 108 -12.64 -8.58 1.88
C ALA A 108 -12.35 -8.85 0.39
N ILE A 109 -11.52 -9.85 0.10
CA ILE A 109 -11.26 -10.36 -1.26
C ILE A 109 -12.57 -10.74 -1.96
N ALA A 110 -13.47 -11.47 -1.30
CA ALA A 110 -14.76 -11.83 -1.88
C ALA A 110 -15.62 -10.61 -2.24
N LYS A 111 -15.63 -9.58 -1.38
CA LYS A 111 -16.35 -8.31 -1.64
C LYS A 111 -15.72 -7.54 -2.80
N LEU A 112 -14.39 -7.46 -2.83
CA LEU A 112 -13.62 -6.83 -3.90
C LEU A 112 -13.88 -7.51 -5.25
N VAL A 113 -13.82 -8.84 -5.31
CA VAL A 113 -14.11 -9.64 -6.51
C VAL A 113 -15.55 -9.43 -6.98
N ALA A 114 -16.52 -9.45 -6.07
CA ALA A 114 -17.91 -9.15 -6.41
C ALA A 114 -18.09 -7.73 -6.95
N GLY A 115 -17.43 -6.74 -6.34
CA GLY A 115 -17.44 -5.34 -6.80
C GLY A 115 -16.82 -5.18 -8.18
N ALA A 116 -15.67 -5.81 -8.43
CA ALA A 116 -14.99 -5.80 -9.72
C ALA A 116 -15.85 -6.42 -10.82
N ALA A 117 -16.47 -7.58 -10.52
CA ALA A 117 -17.40 -8.26 -11.42
C ALA A 117 -18.62 -7.40 -11.74
N LYS A 118 -19.24 -6.77 -10.72
CA LYS A 118 -20.39 -5.87 -10.88
C LYS A 118 -20.04 -4.67 -11.77
N ALA A 119 -18.85 -4.11 -11.63
CA ALA A 119 -18.37 -2.98 -12.43
C ALA A 119 -17.79 -3.41 -13.80
N GLY A 120 -17.76 -4.71 -14.11
CA GLY A 120 -17.27 -5.22 -15.40
C GLY A 120 -15.76 -5.03 -15.63
N LEU A 121 -14.98 -4.79 -14.59
CA LEU A 121 -13.57 -4.40 -14.70
C LEU A 121 -12.72 -5.47 -15.37
N ARG A 122 -11.80 -5.05 -16.25
CA ARG A 122 -10.85 -5.95 -16.93
C ARG A 122 -9.41 -5.70 -16.51
N ASN A 123 -9.16 -4.50 -16.01
CA ASN A 123 -7.88 -3.95 -15.60
C ASN A 123 -7.62 -4.08 -14.09
N LEU A 124 -8.33 -4.97 -13.38
CA LEU A 124 -8.12 -5.25 -11.96
C LEU A 124 -7.81 -6.73 -11.74
N ARG A 125 -6.79 -7.01 -10.93
CA ARG A 125 -6.46 -8.33 -10.37
C ARG A 125 -6.25 -8.22 -8.87
N VAL A 126 -6.46 -9.35 -8.20
CA VAL A 126 -6.44 -9.48 -6.74
C VAL A 126 -5.41 -10.55 -6.37
N VAL A 127 -4.47 -10.19 -5.51
CA VAL A 127 -3.44 -11.08 -5.00
C VAL A 127 -3.70 -11.34 -3.53
N PRO A 128 -4.20 -12.53 -3.18
CA PRO A 128 -4.51 -12.86 -1.81
C PRO A 128 -3.22 -13.22 -1.05
N ALA A 129 -2.47 -12.24 -0.53
CA ALA A 129 -1.11 -12.46 0.02
C ALA A 129 -0.73 -11.47 1.14
N ASP A 130 0.34 -11.83 1.87
CA ASP A 130 1.12 -10.91 2.68
C ASP A 130 1.87 -9.95 1.75
N ALA A 131 1.43 -8.69 1.77
CA ALA A 131 1.99 -7.67 0.89
C ALA A 131 3.48 -7.44 1.11
N ALA A 132 4.00 -7.54 2.34
CA ALA A 132 5.43 -7.35 2.58
C ALA A 132 6.26 -8.44 1.88
N GLN A 133 5.77 -9.68 1.82
CA GLN A 133 6.42 -10.76 1.09
C GLN A 133 6.29 -10.60 -0.42
N LEU A 134 5.05 -10.37 -0.89
CA LEU A 134 4.78 -10.21 -2.32
C LEU A 134 5.62 -9.07 -2.91
N LEU A 135 5.59 -7.91 -2.23
CA LEU A 135 6.36 -6.76 -2.64
C LEU A 135 7.84 -6.95 -2.41
N ALA A 136 8.36 -7.90 -1.64
CA ALA A 136 9.80 -8.09 -1.48
C ALA A 136 10.39 -9.07 -2.53
N THR A 137 9.64 -10.10 -2.92
CA THR A 137 10.21 -11.23 -3.68
C THR A 137 9.50 -11.54 -5.00
N ALA A 138 8.20 -11.28 -5.13
CA ALA A 138 7.42 -11.79 -6.25
C ALA A 138 7.21 -10.78 -7.38
N LEU A 139 7.06 -9.50 -7.05
CA LEU A 139 6.89 -8.45 -8.06
C LEU A 139 8.24 -8.04 -8.70
N PRO A 140 8.27 -7.79 -10.02
CA PRO A 140 9.47 -7.32 -10.71
C PRO A 140 9.92 -5.95 -10.20
N VAL A 141 11.22 -5.68 -10.36
CA VAL A 141 11.79 -4.36 -10.05
C VAL A 141 11.19 -3.32 -10.99
N GLY A 142 10.78 -2.17 -10.46
CA GLY A 142 10.29 -1.04 -11.25
C GLY A 142 8.98 -1.27 -12.01
N CYS A 143 8.19 -2.29 -11.67
CA CYS A 143 6.95 -2.59 -12.38
C CYS A 143 5.79 -1.63 -12.07
N ALA A 144 5.78 -1.02 -10.88
CA ALA A 144 4.68 -0.20 -10.39
C ALA A 144 4.89 1.29 -10.67
N SER A 145 3.86 1.96 -11.17
CA SER A 145 3.79 3.41 -11.26
C SER A 145 3.42 4.05 -9.93
N GLU A 146 2.50 3.42 -9.20
CA GLU A 146 2.14 3.86 -7.86
C GLU A 146 1.94 2.67 -6.92
N VAL A 147 2.25 2.89 -5.64
CA VAL A 147 1.88 2.00 -4.54
C VAL A 147 1.02 2.79 -3.57
N TRP A 148 -0.15 2.26 -3.22
CA TRP A 148 -1.09 2.86 -2.29
C TRP A 148 -1.18 2.03 -1.02
N VAL A 149 -1.13 2.69 0.13
CA VAL A 149 -1.35 2.08 1.43
C VAL A 149 -2.25 3.00 2.25
N PHE A 150 -3.55 2.76 2.19
CA PHE A 150 -4.53 3.58 2.87
C PHE A 150 -5.10 2.86 4.08
N PHE A 151 -5.06 3.52 5.23
CA PHE A 151 -5.58 3.05 6.51
C PHE A 151 -5.06 1.65 6.93
N PRO A 152 -3.74 1.36 6.85
CA PRO A 152 -3.21 0.10 7.35
C PRO A 152 -3.45 -0.04 8.86
N ASP A 153 -3.53 -1.27 9.36
CA ASP A 153 -3.79 -1.54 10.78
C ASP A 153 -2.81 -0.77 11.68
N PRO A 154 -3.30 0.15 12.54
CA PRO A 154 -2.44 1.03 13.32
C PRO A 154 -1.73 0.36 14.49
N TRP A 155 -2.16 -0.85 14.89
CA TRP A 155 -1.59 -1.58 16.02
C TRP A 155 -1.34 -0.69 17.25
N ARG A 156 -2.42 -0.07 17.75
CA ARG A 156 -2.41 1.03 18.73
C ARG A 156 -1.65 0.75 20.03
N LYS A 157 -1.53 -0.52 20.43
CA LYS A 157 -0.86 -0.91 21.69
C LYS A 157 0.66 -0.92 21.47
N PRO A 158 1.48 -0.34 22.35
CA PRO A 158 2.94 -0.28 22.19
C PRO A 158 3.58 -1.64 21.85
N ARG A 159 3.19 -2.71 22.55
CA ARG A 159 3.65 -4.09 22.32
C ARG A 159 3.36 -4.66 20.91
N HIS A 160 2.47 -4.01 20.16
CA HIS A 160 2.08 -4.41 18.81
C HIS A 160 2.70 -3.54 17.71
N ARG A 161 3.42 -2.46 18.04
CA ARG A 161 4.03 -1.56 17.04
C ARG A 161 4.91 -2.28 16.03
N LYS A 162 5.61 -3.35 16.43
CA LYS A 162 6.40 -4.21 15.53
C LYS A 162 5.60 -4.85 14.38
N ARG A 163 4.26 -4.87 14.49
CA ARG A 163 3.34 -5.35 13.45
C ARG A 163 2.89 -4.25 12.49
N ARG A 164 3.33 -3.01 12.66
CA ARG A 164 3.03 -1.97 11.66
C ARG A 164 3.68 -2.35 10.34
N LEU A 165 2.95 -2.15 9.26
CA LEU A 165 3.40 -2.44 7.90
C LEU A 165 4.52 -1.47 7.48
N VAL A 166 4.33 -0.18 7.73
CA VAL A 166 5.27 0.86 7.29
C VAL A 166 6.48 0.87 8.22
N THR A 167 7.57 0.33 7.69
CA THR A 167 8.89 0.15 8.32
C THR A 167 9.96 0.41 7.26
N ALA A 168 11.23 0.53 7.66
CA ALA A 168 12.35 0.67 6.71
C ALA A 168 12.38 -0.49 5.68
N ALA A 169 12.30 -1.75 6.13
CA ALA A 169 12.28 -2.90 5.22
C ALA A 169 11.09 -2.91 4.24
N PHE A 170 9.94 -2.38 4.66
CA PHE A 170 8.80 -2.23 3.75
C PHE A 170 9.04 -1.07 2.77
N ALA A 171 9.67 0.03 3.21
CA ALA A 171 10.09 1.10 2.32
C ALA A 171 11.07 0.59 1.25
N ASP A 172 12.05 -0.25 1.60
CA ASP A 172 12.95 -0.93 0.63
C ASP A 172 12.16 -1.78 -0.38
N SER A 173 11.14 -2.49 0.09
CA SER A 173 10.30 -3.34 -0.76
C SER A 173 9.46 -2.50 -1.74
N VAL A 174 8.89 -1.38 -1.28
CA VAL A 174 8.14 -0.43 -2.12
C VAL A 174 9.06 0.25 -3.13
N ALA A 175 10.23 0.70 -2.66
CA ALA A 175 11.28 1.29 -3.47
C ALA A 175 11.69 0.42 -4.66
N ARG A 176 11.90 -0.88 -4.43
CA ARG A 176 12.28 -1.82 -5.48
C ARG A 176 11.15 -2.03 -6.51
N VAL A 177 9.87 -2.08 -6.12
CA VAL A 177 8.78 -2.29 -7.10
C VAL A 177 8.39 -1.02 -7.84
N LEU A 178 8.63 0.17 -7.29
CA LEU A 178 8.34 1.43 -7.96
C LEU A 178 9.35 1.73 -9.06
N ARG A 179 8.86 2.12 -10.24
CA ARG A 179 9.72 2.71 -11.28
C ARG A 179 10.31 4.05 -10.81
N PRO A 180 11.43 4.51 -11.37
CA PRO A 180 11.87 5.89 -11.19
C PRO A 180 10.74 6.90 -11.45
N GLY A 181 10.57 7.88 -10.56
CA GLY A 181 9.45 8.83 -10.60
C GLY A 181 8.09 8.27 -10.17
N GLY A 182 8.00 6.97 -9.83
CA GLY A 182 6.80 6.36 -9.27
C GLY A 182 6.47 6.88 -7.88
N VAL A 183 5.19 6.78 -7.48
CA VAL A 183 4.67 7.44 -6.27
C VAL A 183 4.23 6.42 -5.23
N TRP A 184 4.69 6.59 -3.99
CA TRP A 184 4.15 5.91 -2.82
C TRP A 184 3.17 6.84 -2.09
N ARG A 185 1.91 6.43 -1.99
CA ARG A 185 0.85 7.18 -1.28
C ARG A 185 0.45 6.44 -0.01
N LEU A 186 0.43 7.17 1.10
CA LEU A 186 0.03 6.67 2.41
C LEU A 186 -1.12 7.53 2.94
N ALA A 187 -2.04 6.91 3.67
CA ALA A 187 -3.00 7.63 4.49
C ALA A 187 -3.31 6.89 5.79
N THR A 188 -3.54 7.61 6.89
CA THR A 188 -4.00 7.01 8.15
C THR A 188 -4.80 8.01 8.98
N ASP A 189 -5.71 7.48 9.81
CA ASP A 189 -6.51 8.25 10.78
C ASP A 189 -5.99 8.10 12.22
N TRP A 190 -4.76 7.59 12.37
CA TRP A 190 -4.12 7.35 13.67
C TRP A 190 -2.81 8.13 13.78
N ALA A 191 -2.82 9.20 14.57
CA ALA A 191 -1.71 10.15 14.70
C ALA A 191 -0.36 9.46 14.95
N ASP A 192 -0.27 8.60 15.98
CA ASP A 192 0.97 7.89 16.33
C ASP A 192 1.53 7.01 15.20
N TYR A 193 0.67 6.51 14.31
CA TYR A 193 1.13 5.74 13.15
C TYR A 193 1.51 6.67 12.00
N ALA A 194 0.76 7.76 11.80
CA ALA A 194 1.10 8.78 10.81
C ALA A 194 2.53 9.31 11.03
N TRP A 195 2.88 9.57 12.29
CA TRP A 195 4.21 10.05 12.67
C TRP A 195 5.30 9.03 12.37
N GLN A 196 5.10 7.76 12.73
CA GLN A 196 6.03 6.71 12.33
C GLN A 196 6.17 6.59 10.80
N MET A 197 5.07 6.72 10.05
CA MET A 197 5.14 6.69 8.58
C MET A 197 5.98 7.85 8.04
N ARG A 198 5.81 9.06 8.59
CA ARG A 198 6.62 10.23 8.25
C ARG A 198 8.10 9.98 8.53
N ASP A 199 8.42 9.53 9.73
CA ASP A 199 9.81 9.30 10.14
C ASP A 199 10.50 8.25 9.25
N VAL A 200 9.76 7.20 8.83
CA VAL A 200 10.25 6.22 7.84
C VAL A 200 10.51 6.86 6.49
N LEU A 201 9.62 7.74 6.00
CA LEU A 201 9.81 8.42 4.72
C LEU A 201 10.96 9.43 4.76
N GLU A 202 11.10 10.18 5.84
CA GLU A 202 12.22 11.11 6.05
C GLU A 202 13.55 10.35 6.07
N ALA A 203 13.65 9.27 6.85
CA ALA A 203 14.84 8.44 6.88
C ALA A 203 15.17 7.83 5.50
N ALA A 204 14.16 7.34 4.76
CA ALA A 204 14.36 6.80 3.41
C ALA A 204 14.67 7.87 2.34
N SER A 205 14.46 9.15 2.67
CA SER A 205 14.75 10.29 1.80
C SER A 205 16.02 11.06 2.20
N ALA A 206 16.63 10.71 3.33
CA ALA A 206 17.87 11.32 3.80
C ALA A 206 19.08 10.73 3.05
N LEU A 207 20.08 11.57 2.77
CA LEU A 207 21.40 11.10 2.35
C LEU A 207 22.03 10.34 3.53
N PRO A 208 22.70 9.20 3.32
CA PRO A 208 23.48 8.58 4.39
C PRO A 208 24.55 9.57 4.87
N GLU A 209 24.61 9.84 6.18
CA GLU A 209 25.72 10.61 6.76
C GLU A 209 27.01 9.78 6.62
N GLY A 210 28.04 10.35 5.98
CA GLY A 210 29.40 9.78 5.98
C GLY A 210 29.72 8.71 4.93
N LEU A 211 28.90 8.52 3.89
CA LEU A 211 29.22 7.65 2.75
C LEU A 211 29.45 8.48 1.48
N GLU A 212 30.53 8.16 0.75
CA GLU A 212 30.73 8.68 -0.61
C GLU A 212 29.65 8.13 -1.55
N ALA A 213 29.37 8.89 -2.63
CA ALA A 213 28.17 8.79 -3.45
C ALA A 213 28.11 7.58 -4.41
N ASP A 214 28.80 6.47 -4.12
CA ASP A 214 29.05 5.45 -5.14
C ASP A 214 28.05 4.28 -5.20
N CYS A 215 27.11 4.08 -4.25
CA CYS A 215 26.09 3.00 -4.42
C CYS A 215 24.71 3.16 -3.74
N THR A 216 24.47 4.10 -2.82
CA THR A 216 23.19 4.14 -2.05
C THR A 216 22.69 5.56 -1.76
N GLY A 217 22.40 6.33 -2.80
CA GLY A 217 21.68 7.60 -2.63
C GLY A 217 20.28 7.40 -2.03
N PRO A 218 19.65 8.46 -1.47
CA PRO A 218 18.27 8.42 -1.01
C PRO A 218 17.39 7.97 -2.15
N TYR A 219 16.54 7.00 -1.85
CA TYR A 219 15.84 6.26 -2.88
C TYR A 219 14.34 6.68 -2.94
N PHE A 220 13.96 7.60 -2.05
CA PHE A 220 12.77 8.43 -2.14
C PHE A 220 13.11 9.92 -2.03
N ARG A 221 12.28 10.75 -2.64
CA ARG A 221 12.13 12.17 -2.36
C ARG A 221 10.80 12.31 -1.64
N PHE A 222 10.81 12.90 -0.45
CA PHE A 222 9.59 13.26 0.27
C PHE A 222 9.42 14.79 0.19
N PRO A 223 8.61 15.32 -0.74
CA PRO A 223 8.54 16.76 -1.00
C PRO A 223 8.05 17.57 0.22
N ASP A 224 7.21 16.95 1.04
CA ASP A 224 6.68 17.57 2.24
C ASP A 224 7.57 17.33 3.47
N ALA A 225 8.77 16.76 3.33
CA ALA A 225 9.69 16.60 4.46
C ALA A 225 9.95 17.96 5.13
N GLY A 226 9.75 18.05 6.45
CA GLY A 226 9.86 19.32 7.18
C GLY A 226 8.84 20.41 6.82
N ALA A 227 7.93 20.19 5.87
CA ALA A 227 6.89 21.16 5.52
C ALA A 227 6.00 21.42 6.73
N ARG A 228 5.74 22.68 7.08
CA ARG A 228 5.02 23.05 8.30
C ARG A 228 3.55 23.27 7.97
N PRO A 229 2.64 22.40 8.44
CA PRO A 229 1.31 22.86 8.70
C PRO A 229 1.06 22.77 10.22
N ASP A 230 0.85 23.93 10.81
CA ASP A 230 -0.21 24.29 11.78
C ASP A 230 -1.27 23.21 12.07
N LEU A 231 -1.59 22.31 11.14
CA LEU A 231 -2.52 21.19 11.29
C LEU A 231 -2.08 20.05 12.21
N GLY A 232 -0.91 20.05 12.87
CA GLY A 232 -0.42 18.94 13.70
C GLY A 232 -0.22 19.22 15.19
N ALA A 233 -0.07 20.50 15.54
CA ALA A 233 0.29 20.94 16.88
C ALA A 233 -0.75 20.56 17.94
N ASP A 234 -2.04 20.73 17.61
CA ASP A 234 -3.14 20.57 18.55
C ASP A 234 -3.36 19.11 19.00
N THR A 235 -2.77 18.15 18.27
CA THR A 235 -2.81 16.72 18.60
C THR A 235 -1.56 16.21 19.28
N ALA A 236 -0.61 17.10 19.60
CA ALA A 236 0.64 16.71 20.20
C ALA A 236 0.46 16.41 21.71
N GLU A 237 0.98 15.28 22.17
CA GLU A 237 0.95 14.87 23.57
C GLU A 237 2.39 14.82 24.12
N GLU A 238 2.63 15.56 25.19
CA GLU A 238 3.93 15.58 25.87
C GLU A 238 4.32 14.17 26.34
N GLY A 239 5.56 13.76 26.04
CA GLY A 239 6.07 12.43 26.38
C GLY A 239 5.62 11.29 25.45
N SER A 240 4.83 11.57 24.41
CA SER A 240 4.48 10.52 23.45
C SER A 240 5.61 10.22 22.46
N LEU A 241 5.88 8.92 22.29
CA LEU A 241 6.84 8.37 21.34
C LEU A 241 6.48 8.60 19.86
N GLY A 242 5.30 9.14 19.56
CA GLY A 242 4.87 9.36 18.19
C GLY A 242 3.85 10.47 18.02
N ASN A 243 3.73 11.43 18.94
CA ASN A 243 3.05 12.72 18.72
C ASN A 243 3.56 13.79 19.70
N GLY A 244 4.81 13.73 20.17
CA GLY A 244 5.36 14.77 21.05
C GLY A 244 5.81 16.05 20.32
N PHE A 245 6.17 17.07 21.11
CA PHE A 245 6.84 18.28 20.62
C PHE A 245 8.27 17.98 20.14
N ASP A 246 8.73 18.69 19.10
CA ASP A 246 10.11 18.60 18.61
C ASP A 246 10.93 19.81 19.06
N PRO A 247 11.93 19.63 19.93
CA PRO A 247 12.76 20.72 20.44
C PRO A 247 13.60 21.42 19.35
N GLY A 248 13.75 20.85 18.16
CA GLY A 248 14.44 21.47 17.01
C GLY A 248 13.54 22.25 16.05
N SER A 249 12.22 22.24 16.23
CA SER A 249 11.29 23.00 15.38
C SER A 249 11.15 24.45 15.87
N PRO A 250 11.21 25.47 14.98
CA PRO A 250 10.99 26.87 15.34
C PRO A 250 9.67 27.19 16.08
N ALA A 251 8.68 26.29 16.05
CA ALA A 251 7.46 26.41 16.87
C ALA A 251 7.24 25.20 17.80
N GLY A 252 8.23 24.32 17.99
CA GLY A 252 8.09 23.08 18.75
C GLY A 252 7.25 21.99 18.06
N VAL A 253 6.77 22.21 16.84
CA VAL A 253 5.79 21.33 16.16
C VAL A 253 6.45 20.59 15.00
N ARG A 254 6.30 19.26 14.95
CA ARG A 254 6.63 18.45 13.76
C ARG A 254 5.58 18.69 12.68
N GLY A 255 6.01 18.82 11.43
CA GLY A 255 5.14 18.98 10.26
C GLY A 255 5.23 17.76 9.33
N GLY A 256 5.03 17.98 8.04
CA GLY A 256 5.38 17.06 6.96
C GLY A 256 4.26 16.14 6.56
N TRP A 257 3.14 16.73 6.16
CA TRP A 257 1.97 16.01 5.68
C TRP A 257 1.67 16.44 4.26
N SER A 258 1.38 15.48 3.39
CA SER A 258 0.96 15.78 2.03
C SER A 258 -0.52 16.18 1.99
N PRO A 259 -0.96 16.93 0.96
CA PRO A 259 -2.37 17.11 0.68
C PRO A 259 -3.07 15.75 0.50
N ARG A 260 -4.34 15.68 0.88
CA ARG A 260 -5.20 14.51 0.63
C ARG A 260 -5.13 14.13 -0.85
N TYR A 261 -4.80 12.88 -1.16
CA TYR A 261 -4.76 12.43 -2.55
C TYR A 261 -6.15 12.54 -3.20
N PRO A 262 -6.34 13.36 -4.27
CA PRO A 262 -7.65 13.57 -4.87
C PRO A 262 -8.26 12.29 -5.47
N GLY A 263 -7.42 11.36 -5.95
CA GLY A 263 -7.86 10.07 -6.48
C GLY A 263 -8.32 9.08 -5.39
N ARG A 264 -8.12 9.38 -4.10
CA ARG A 264 -8.67 8.61 -2.99
C ARG A 264 -10.12 9.03 -2.80
N VAL A 265 -11.08 8.18 -3.18
CA VAL A 265 -12.49 8.42 -2.83
C VAL A 265 -12.67 8.43 -1.31
N LEU A 266 -13.71 9.09 -0.82
CA LEU A 266 -14.03 9.09 0.61
C LEU A 266 -14.36 7.65 1.03
N THR A 267 -13.50 7.04 1.86
CA THR A 267 -13.65 5.65 2.29
C THR A 267 -14.39 5.57 3.61
N ARG A 268 -14.99 4.41 3.92
CA ARG A 268 -15.57 4.17 5.26
C ARG A 268 -14.58 4.37 6.40
N PHE A 269 -13.29 4.06 6.19
CA PHE A 269 -12.25 4.28 7.21
C PHE A 269 -12.01 5.77 7.43
N GLU A 270 -11.96 6.54 6.34
CA GLU A 270 -11.83 8.00 6.40
C GLU A 270 -13.06 8.65 7.07
N GLU A 271 -14.27 8.29 6.66
CA GLU A 271 -15.51 8.77 7.29
C GLU A 271 -15.55 8.46 8.78
N LYS A 272 -15.15 7.25 9.16
CA LYS A 272 -15.08 6.84 10.57
C LYS A 272 -13.98 7.59 11.34
N GLY A 273 -12.88 7.93 10.69
CA GLY A 273 -11.86 8.85 11.22
C GLY A 273 -12.47 10.20 11.55
N ILE A 274 -13.04 10.84 10.53
CA ILE A 274 -13.64 12.18 10.61
C ILE A 274 -14.77 12.23 11.65
N ARG A 275 -15.71 11.27 11.62
CA ARG A 275 -16.83 11.22 12.57
C ARG A 275 -16.36 11.05 14.03
N ALA A 276 -15.20 10.44 14.22
CA ALA A 276 -14.58 10.30 15.53
C ALA A 276 -13.68 11.50 15.90
N GLY A 277 -13.72 12.61 15.15
CA GLY A 277 -12.91 13.80 15.38
C GLY A 277 -11.42 13.60 15.10
N ARG A 278 -11.03 12.54 14.37
CA ARG A 278 -9.63 12.24 14.07
C ARG A 278 -9.19 12.91 12.78
N THR A 279 -7.99 13.47 12.80
CA THR A 279 -7.36 14.04 11.61
C THR A 279 -6.83 12.93 10.72
N ILE A 280 -7.12 13.03 9.43
CA ILE A 280 -6.58 12.14 8.40
C ILE A 280 -5.25 12.72 7.94
N ARG A 281 -4.20 11.91 7.97
CA ARG A 281 -2.87 12.28 7.49
C ARG A 281 -2.56 11.53 6.22
N ASP A 282 -2.23 12.27 5.18
CA ASP A 282 -1.71 11.74 3.93
C ASP A 282 -0.20 12.02 3.85
N LEU A 283 0.55 11.10 3.26
CA LEU A 283 1.97 11.27 2.94
C LEU A 283 2.21 10.77 1.51
N THR A 284 3.10 11.45 0.79
CA THR A 284 3.46 11.13 -0.60
C THR A 284 4.98 11.16 -0.76
N ALA A 285 5.56 10.03 -1.14
CA ALA A 285 6.98 9.94 -1.50
C ALA A 285 7.15 9.56 -2.98
N VAL A 286 8.19 10.09 -3.62
CA VAL A 286 8.48 9.87 -5.04
C VAL A 286 9.79 9.11 -5.16
N ARG A 287 9.81 8.00 -5.89
CA ARG A 287 11.02 7.21 -6.16
C ARG A 287 12.07 8.06 -6.89
N THR A 288 13.29 8.14 -6.37
CA THR A 288 14.38 8.94 -6.99
C THR A 288 14.98 8.27 -8.23
N GLY A 289 15.64 9.08 -9.09
CA GLY A 289 16.36 8.64 -10.31
C GLY A 289 15.68 8.89 -11.67
N GLU A 290 14.81 9.90 -11.80
CA GLU A 290 13.99 10.38 -12.97
C GLU A 290 13.86 9.52 -14.26
N MET A 291 12.69 9.35 -14.89
CA MET A 291 11.58 10.30 -15.06
C MET A 291 10.20 9.60 -15.22
N TRP A 292 9.14 10.24 -14.71
CA TRP A 292 7.73 9.93 -15.04
C TRP A 292 7.16 11.04 -15.94
N VAL A 293 6.76 10.76 -17.18
CA VAL A 293 5.87 11.63 -17.98
C VAL A 293 4.90 10.82 -18.83
N PRO A 294 3.58 11.00 -18.63
CA PRO A 294 2.67 11.01 -19.76
C PRO A 294 1.78 12.26 -19.73
N LEU A 295 2.01 13.17 -20.68
CA LEU A 295 0.99 14.08 -21.19
C LEU A 295 0.73 13.74 -22.66
N ARG A 296 -0.48 13.29 -22.97
CA ARG A 296 -1.16 13.74 -24.19
C ARG A 296 -2.60 14.08 -23.80
N ARG A 297 -2.87 15.38 -23.61
CA ARG A 297 -4.18 15.90 -24.02
C ARG A 297 -4.24 15.74 -25.55
N GLU A 298 -5.39 15.31 -26.03
CA GLU A 298 -5.66 14.93 -27.42
C GLU A 298 -5.13 15.96 -28.42
N ALA A 299 -4.77 15.48 -29.62
CA ALA A 299 -4.57 16.37 -30.75
C ALA A 299 -5.85 17.21 -30.92
N VAL A 300 -5.70 18.53 -30.82
CA VAL A 300 -6.75 19.45 -31.28
C VAL A 300 -6.86 19.22 -32.77
N ALA A 301 -7.94 18.57 -33.20
CA ALA A 301 -8.28 18.41 -34.59
C ALA A 301 -8.49 19.80 -35.23
N LEU A 302 -7.81 20.04 -36.36
CA LEU A 302 -8.28 20.92 -37.42
C LEU A 302 -8.41 20.07 -38.68
#